data_AF-A0AAD7CZZ0-F1
#
_entry.id   AF-A0AAD7CZZ0-F1
#
_cell.length_a   1.000
_cell.length_b   1.000
_cell.length_c   1.000
_cell.angle_alpha   90.00
_cell.angle_beta   90.00
_cell.angle_gamma   90.00
#
_symmetry.space_group_name_H-M   'P 1'
#
loop_
_entity.id
_entity.type
_entity.pdbx_description
1 polymer ?
#
loop_
_entity_poly.entity_id
_entity_poly.type
_entity_poly.pdbx_seq_one_letter_code
_entity_poly.pdbx_strand_id
1 'polypeptide(L)'
;MRYEKLKQLEDLEAFFLNSRISFDTSSNSNPTASWKAALHWAFVANEQKYPDECLRALSSASGLLPELLSMGDPLTSRQEVMRHIDIAQTVSDAVVACVEQSNYVLAIELLEQGLATTFQQLLQLKAPADMLPQADANQLQLLSSQLYSGTSKNPGLTASERQTLLKDIRKRPGFEYFLHPKPYKALCGASQNGPVVILNSHSAHCDAIIILNPTSDPIHIPLPDVYLESLKSHRDILKEVIHGRGIIMREQEFARLDYSREAC
;
A
#
# COMPACT_ATOMS: atom_id res chain seq x y z
N MET A 1 10.57 1.83 22.15
CA MET A 1 10.23 1.84 23.59
C MET A 1 11.12 2.81 24.39
N ARG A 2 10.95 4.12 24.18
CA ARG A 2 11.46 5.20 25.06
C ARG A 2 10.54 6.43 24.97
N TYR A 3 9.92 6.63 23.81
CA TYR A 3 8.89 7.64 23.55
C TYR A 3 7.61 7.48 24.41
N GLU A 4 7.12 6.25 24.62
CA GLU A 4 5.95 6.00 25.48
C GLU A 4 6.11 6.48 26.94
N LYS A 5 7.33 6.79 27.39
CA LYS A 5 7.61 7.16 28.79
C LYS A 5 7.88 8.65 29.04
N LEU A 6 8.25 9.47 28.06
CA LEU A 6 8.85 10.78 28.36
C LEU A 6 8.18 12.01 27.72
N LYS A 7 7.40 11.90 26.64
CA LYS A 7 6.69 13.04 26.00
C LYS A 7 7.54 14.33 25.86
N GLN A 8 8.86 14.22 25.65
CA GLN A 8 9.73 15.38 25.42
C GLN A 8 9.80 15.70 23.93
N LEU A 9 9.63 16.97 23.57
CA LEU A 9 9.65 17.46 22.17
C LEU A 9 11.01 17.23 21.49
N GLU A 10 12.11 17.32 22.24
CA GLU A 10 13.48 17.16 21.70
C GLU A 10 13.78 15.70 21.30
N ASP A 11 13.20 14.73 22.01
CA ASP A 11 13.29 13.31 21.65
C ASP A 11 12.50 12.99 20.36
N LEU A 12 11.45 13.76 20.08
CA LEU A 12 10.58 13.57 18.91
C LEU A 12 11.24 14.02 17.60
N GLU A 13 11.98 15.13 17.60
CA GLU A 13 12.72 15.61 16.42
C GLU A 13 13.91 14.70 16.10
N ALA A 14 14.66 14.28 17.12
CA ALA A 14 15.76 13.31 16.95
C ALA A 14 15.23 11.96 16.45
N PHE A 15 14.07 11.54 16.93
CA PHE A 15 13.42 10.29 16.52
C PHE A 15 12.80 10.36 15.12
N PHE A 16 12.27 11.52 14.72
CA PHE A 16 11.85 11.82 13.36
C PHE A 16 13.03 11.74 12.38
N LEU A 17 14.14 12.42 12.71
CA LEU A 17 15.36 12.40 11.91
C LEU A 17 15.92 10.97 11.79
N ASN A 18 15.93 10.21 12.89
CA ASN A 18 16.37 8.82 12.90
C ASN A 18 15.44 7.90 12.09
N SER A 19 14.12 8.11 12.11
CA SER A 19 13.17 7.31 11.32
C SER A 19 13.31 7.59 9.83
N ARG A 20 13.49 8.86 9.45
CA ARG A 20 13.78 9.27 8.06
C ARG A 20 15.13 8.76 7.58
N ILE A 21 16.19 8.91 8.37
CA ILE A 21 17.52 8.34 8.06
C ILE A 21 17.44 6.81 7.98
N SER A 22 16.66 6.16 8.85
CA SER A 22 16.44 4.71 8.81
C SER A 22 15.70 4.31 7.53
N PHE A 23 14.70 5.08 7.07
CA PHE A 23 14.07 4.86 5.78
C PHE A 23 15.07 5.02 4.63
N ASP A 24 15.82 6.14 4.60
CA ASP A 24 16.79 6.42 3.54
C ASP A 24 17.91 5.36 3.48
N THR A 25 18.37 4.86 4.62
CA THR A 25 19.40 3.80 4.72
C THR A 25 18.85 2.38 4.48
N SER A 26 17.61 2.11 4.86
CA SER A 26 16.98 0.78 4.70
C SER A 26 16.30 0.59 3.35
N SER A 27 15.95 1.67 2.65
CA SER A 27 15.25 1.68 1.35
C SER A 27 15.88 0.74 0.31
N ASN A 28 17.17 0.46 0.49
CA ASN A 28 17.99 -0.35 -0.39
C ASN A 28 18.28 -1.78 0.12
N SER A 29 17.86 -2.16 1.33
CA SER A 29 18.25 -3.45 1.94
C SER A 29 17.07 -4.33 2.38
N ASN A 30 16.03 -3.79 3.04
CA ASN A 30 14.91 -4.59 3.54
C ASN A 30 13.58 -3.83 3.50
N PRO A 31 12.68 -4.09 2.53
CA PRO A 31 11.41 -3.40 2.35
C PRO A 31 10.45 -3.60 3.50
N THR A 32 10.51 -4.72 4.23
CA THR A 32 9.66 -4.92 5.42
C THR A 32 10.13 -4.00 6.55
N ALA A 33 11.44 -3.84 6.70
CA ALA A 33 12.00 -2.88 7.65
C ALA A 33 11.75 -1.43 7.19
N SER A 34 11.92 -1.13 5.90
CA SER A 34 11.64 0.19 5.32
C SER A 34 10.18 0.57 5.39
N TRP A 35 9.27 -0.40 5.20
CA TRP A 35 7.83 -0.21 5.36
C TRP A 35 7.48 0.12 6.80
N LYS A 36 7.97 -0.67 7.77
CA LYS A 36 7.77 -0.38 9.19
C LYS A 36 8.37 0.98 9.58
N ALA A 37 9.55 1.32 9.06
CA ALA A 37 10.19 2.61 9.27
C ALA A 37 9.37 3.76 8.66
N ALA A 38 8.80 3.58 7.46
CA ALA A 38 7.97 4.56 6.79
C ALA A 38 6.63 4.79 7.51
N LEU A 39 5.96 3.72 7.95
CA LEU A 39 4.75 3.82 8.77
C LEU A 39 5.00 4.54 10.09
N HIS A 40 6.12 4.21 10.72
CA HIS A 40 6.51 4.84 11.97
C HIS A 40 6.91 6.31 11.77
N TRP A 41 7.59 6.64 10.67
CA TRP A 41 7.85 8.02 10.25
C TRP A 41 6.54 8.79 10.03
N ALA A 42 5.55 8.19 9.35
CA ALA A 42 4.24 8.78 9.15
C ALA A 42 3.51 9.05 10.47
N PHE A 43 3.48 8.07 11.37
CA PHE A 43 2.87 8.20 12.69
C PHE A 43 3.49 9.37 13.49
N VAL A 44 4.82 9.44 13.53
CA VAL A 44 5.55 10.49 14.25
C VAL A 44 5.34 11.86 13.60
N ALA A 45 5.31 11.94 12.28
CA ALA A 45 5.03 13.18 11.55
C ALA A 45 3.60 13.68 11.81
N ASN A 46 2.63 12.78 11.91
CA ASN A 46 1.26 13.09 12.25
C ASN A 46 1.13 13.65 13.68
N GLU A 47 1.74 12.99 14.67
CA GLU A 47 1.76 13.44 16.07
C GLU A 47 2.39 14.83 16.23
N GLN A 48 3.42 15.13 15.44
CA GLN A 48 4.11 16.43 15.44
C GLN A 48 3.42 17.49 14.56
N LYS A 49 2.32 17.16 13.90
CA LYS A 49 1.59 18.04 12.96
C LYS A 49 2.48 18.57 11.82
N TYR A 50 3.30 17.69 11.25
CA TYR A 50 4.04 17.93 10.01
C TYR A 50 3.35 17.20 8.85
N PRO A 51 2.31 17.81 8.24
CA PRO A 51 1.47 17.15 7.26
C PRO A 51 2.24 16.74 5.99
N ASP A 52 3.12 17.62 5.49
CA ASP A 52 3.93 17.35 4.29
C ASP A 52 4.84 16.13 4.47
N GLU A 53 5.49 16.00 5.63
CA GLU A 53 6.38 14.87 5.91
C GLU A 53 5.60 13.58 6.18
N CYS A 54 4.41 13.67 6.80
CA CYS A 54 3.50 12.53 6.96
C CYS A 54 3.07 11.96 5.61
N LEU A 55 2.69 12.85 4.68
CA LEU A 55 2.29 12.48 3.32
C LEU A 55 3.47 11.90 2.53
N ARG A 56 4.68 12.45 2.67
CA ARG A 56 5.88 11.86 2.07
C ARG A 56 6.18 10.47 2.63
N ALA A 57 6.02 10.26 3.94
CA ALA A 57 6.23 8.98 4.59
C ALA A 57 5.25 7.92 4.10
N LEU A 58 3.96 8.27 4.05
CA LEU A 58 2.90 7.36 3.60
C LEU A 58 3.00 7.06 2.10
N SER A 59 3.36 8.06 1.28
CA SER A 59 3.65 7.85 -0.14
C SER A 59 4.84 6.92 -0.35
N SER A 60 5.88 7.09 0.47
CA SER A 60 7.07 6.24 0.44
C SER A 60 6.75 4.82 0.89
N ALA A 61 5.94 4.65 1.94
CA ALA A 61 5.43 3.35 2.37
C ALA A 61 4.66 2.70 1.21
N SER A 62 3.63 3.35 0.69
CA SER A 62 2.82 2.84 -0.44
C SER A 62 3.67 2.47 -1.65
N GLY A 63 4.71 3.25 -1.97
CA GLY A 63 5.69 2.92 -3.02
C GLY A 63 6.40 1.56 -2.84
N LEU A 64 6.53 1.06 -1.61
CA LEU A 64 7.10 -0.25 -1.28
C LEU A 64 6.09 -1.41 -1.38
N LEU A 65 4.77 -1.14 -1.41
CA LEU A 65 3.74 -2.19 -1.47
C LEU A 65 3.92 -3.15 -2.64
N PRO A 66 4.15 -2.68 -3.89
CA PRO A 66 4.30 -3.57 -5.02
C PRO A 66 5.51 -4.50 -4.86
N GLU A 67 6.55 -4.05 -4.16
CA GLU A 67 7.78 -4.81 -3.90
C GLU A 67 7.66 -5.79 -2.71
N LEU A 68 6.78 -5.49 -1.76
CA LEU A 68 6.41 -6.37 -0.64
C LEU A 68 5.40 -7.44 -1.04
N LEU A 69 4.47 -7.09 -1.93
CA LEU A 69 3.87 -8.05 -2.87
C LEU A 69 4.93 -8.37 -3.91
N SER A 70 4.76 -9.09 -5.01
CA SER A 70 5.89 -9.58 -5.85
C SER A 70 6.93 -10.50 -5.15
N MET A 71 7.15 -10.36 -3.85
CA MET A 71 7.85 -11.26 -2.96
C MET A 71 7.10 -12.58 -2.80
N GLY A 72 7.78 -13.67 -3.13
CA GLY A 72 7.48 -15.01 -2.63
C GLY A 72 7.37 -16.08 -3.72
N ASP A 73 8.16 -17.14 -3.56
CA ASP A 73 7.77 -18.52 -3.84
C ASP A 73 7.39 -19.20 -2.50
N PRO A 74 6.55 -20.25 -2.51
CA PRO A 74 5.09 -20.20 -2.61
C PRO A 74 4.42 -19.62 -1.34
N LEU A 75 3.25 -18.99 -1.52
CA LEU A 75 2.14 -18.68 -0.58
C LEU A 75 2.43 -18.45 0.93
N THR A 76 3.15 -19.31 1.64
CA THR A 76 3.34 -19.28 3.10
C THR A 76 4.16 -18.08 3.61
N SER A 77 5.34 -17.80 3.03
CA SER A 77 6.17 -16.66 3.50
C SER A 77 5.54 -15.30 3.17
N ARG A 78 4.78 -15.24 2.07
CA ARG A 78 4.04 -14.07 1.63
C ARG A 78 2.83 -13.82 2.53
N GLN A 79 2.08 -14.87 2.86
CA GLN A 79 0.94 -14.81 3.79
C GLN A 79 1.37 -14.38 5.19
N GLU A 80 2.47 -14.88 5.74
CA GLU A 80 2.92 -14.53 7.09
C GLU A 80 3.33 -13.05 7.22
N VAL A 81 4.11 -12.53 6.27
CA VAL A 81 4.45 -11.09 6.23
C VAL A 81 3.18 -10.24 6.04
N MET A 82 2.22 -10.71 5.23
CA MET A 82 0.98 -9.99 4.91
C MET A 82 -0.10 -10.04 5.99
N ARG A 83 -0.15 -11.08 6.84
CA ARG A 83 -1.03 -11.09 8.03
C ARG A 83 -0.73 -9.95 9.00
N HIS A 84 0.47 -9.38 8.91
CA HIS A 84 0.96 -8.33 9.79
C HIS A 84 0.98 -6.94 9.13
N ILE A 85 0.59 -6.82 7.86
CA ILE A 85 0.56 -5.54 7.13
C ILE A 85 -0.89 -5.23 6.76
N ASP A 86 -1.47 -4.26 7.48
CA ASP A 86 -2.79 -3.72 7.13
C ASP A 86 -2.67 -2.68 6.02
N ILE A 87 -2.71 -3.17 4.77
CA ILE A 87 -2.62 -2.35 3.56
C ILE A 87 -3.80 -1.37 3.50
N ALA A 88 -5.00 -1.83 3.84
CA ALA A 88 -6.21 -1.02 3.76
C ALA A 88 -6.15 0.15 4.75
N GLN A 89 -5.75 -0.11 6.00
CA GLN A 89 -5.60 0.95 7.00
C GLN A 89 -4.50 1.94 6.59
N THR A 90 -3.33 1.46 6.14
CA THR A 90 -2.22 2.34 5.72
C THR A 90 -2.63 3.27 4.59
N VAL A 91 -3.31 2.74 3.56
CA VAL A 91 -3.77 3.54 2.43
C VAL A 91 -4.85 4.52 2.89
N SER A 92 -5.76 4.09 3.76
CA SER A 92 -6.79 4.98 4.33
C SER A 92 -6.18 6.13 5.13
N ASP A 93 -5.15 5.87 5.96
CA ASP A 93 -4.43 6.90 6.72
C ASP A 93 -3.75 7.91 5.77
N ALA A 94 -3.15 7.40 4.68
CA ALA A 94 -2.51 8.21 3.66
C ALA A 94 -3.50 9.13 2.93
N VAL A 95 -4.68 8.63 2.63
CA VAL A 95 -5.74 9.39 1.96
C VAL A 95 -6.25 10.51 2.84
N VAL A 96 -6.45 10.25 4.14
CA VAL A 96 -6.84 11.27 5.10
C VAL A 96 -5.81 12.40 5.14
N ALA A 97 -4.53 12.06 5.27
CA ALA A 97 -3.45 13.05 5.26
C ALA A 97 -3.40 13.86 3.95
N CYS A 98 -3.71 13.23 2.80
CA CYS A 98 -3.79 13.92 1.52
C CYS A 98 -4.99 14.86 1.43
N VAL A 99 -6.16 14.44 1.92
CA VAL A 99 -7.39 15.24 1.93
C VAL A 99 -7.22 16.48 2.81
N GLU A 100 -6.62 16.33 4.00
CA GLU A 100 -6.32 17.45 4.91
C GLU A 100 -5.39 18.50 4.25
N GLN A 101 -4.52 18.07 3.34
CA GLN A 101 -3.63 18.94 2.56
C GLN A 101 -4.21 19.39 1.21
N SER A 102 -5.48 19.05 0.92
CA SER A 102 -6.12 19.31 -0.38
C SER A 102 -5.38 18.71 -1.59
N ASN A 103 -4.57 17.66 -1.38
CA ASN A 103 -3.86 16.95 -2.44
C ASN A 103 -4.66 15.72 -2.92
N TYR A 104 -5.78 15.98 -3.58
CA TYR A 104 -6.71 14.93 -4.02
C TYR A 104 -6.14 14.06 -5.14
N VAL A 105 -5.24 14.60 -5.95
CA VAL A 105 -4.54 13.87 -7.02
C VAL A 105 -3.77 12.71 -6.42
N LEU A 106 -2.94 12.99 -5.41
CA LEU A 106 -2.15 11.96 -4.74
C LEU A 106 -3.05 10.98 -3.97
N ALA A 107 -4.13 11.46 -3.34
CA ALA A 107 -5.10 10.58 -2.68
C ALA A 107 -5.65 9.50 -3.62
N ILE A 108 -5.98 9.88 -4.87
CA ILE A 108 -6.47 8.95 -5.89
C ILE A 108 -5.39 7.94 -6.31
N GLU A 109 -4.16 8.41 -6.55
CA GLU A 109 -3.04 7.55 -6.93
C GLU A 109 -2.76 6.49 -5.86
N LEU A 110 -2.77 6.89 -4.58
CA LEU A 110 -2.56 5.99 -3.46
C LEU A 110 -3.72 5.00 -3.26
N LEU A 111 -4.98 5.43 -3.45
CA LEU A 111 -6.15 4.56 -3.40
C LEU A 111 -6.11 3.49 -4.50
N GLU A 112 -5.87 3.89 -5.74
CA GLU A 112 -5.76 2.96 -6.86
C GLU A 112 -4.60 1.99 -6.64
N GLN A 113 -3.47 2.45 -6.11
CA GLN A 113 -2.35 1.58 -5.79
C GLN A 113 -2.73 0.55 -4.72
N GLY A 114 -3.39 0.98 -3.64
CA GLY A 114 -3.89 0.10 -2.59
C GLY A 114 -4.88 -0.94 -3.12
N LEU A 115 -5.86 -0.51 -3.89
CA LEU A 115 -6.87 -1.39 -4.49
C LEU A 115 -6.26 -2.38 -5.48
N ALA A 116 -5.41 -1.94 -6.40
CA ALA A 116 -4.74 -2.82 -7.36
C ALA A 116 -3.92 -3.90 -6.64
N THR A 117 -3.21 -3.49 -5.58
CA THR A 117 -2.42 -4.36 -4.69
C THR A 117 -3.31 -5.40 -4.01
N THR A 118 -4.43 -4.98 -3.40
CA THR A 118 -5.39 -5.88 -2.74
C THR A 118 -6.09 -6.83 -3.71
N PHE A 119 -6.51 -6.35 -4.90
CA PHE A 119 -7.15 -7.19 -5.91
C PHE A 119 -6.20 -8.21 -6.53
N GLN A 120 -4.94 -7.82 -6.78
CA GLN A 120 -3.91 -8.78 -7.19
C GLN A 120 -3.79 -9.94 -6.20
N GLN A 121 -3.87 -9.66 -4.90
CA GLN A 121 -3.86 -10.70 -3.86
C GLN A 121 -5.14 -11.55 -3.88
N LEU A 122 -6.32 -10.91 -3.82
CA LEU A 122 -7.61 -11.61 -3.72
C LEU A 122 -7.84 -12.56 -4.90
N LEU A 123 -7.41 -12.15 -6.09
CA LEU A 123 -7.59 -12.89 -7.33
C LEU A 123 -6.42 -13.84 -7.64
N GLN A 124 -5.41 -13.90 -6.77
CA GLN A 124 -4.16 -14.65 -6.99
C GLN A 124 -3.57 -14.37 -8.38
N LEU A 125 -3.70 -13.13 -8.86
CA LEU A 125 -3.21 -12.77 -10.19
C LEU A 125 -1.69 -12.88 -10.20
N LYS A 126 -1.17 -13.33 -11.34
CA LYS A 126 0.27 -13.34 -11.62
C LYS A 126 0.88 -12.00 -11.22
N ALA A 127 2.00 -12.06 -10.50
CA ALA A 127 2.70 -10.86 -10.11
C ALA A 127 3.16 -10.12 -11.38
N PRO A 128 3.32 -8.79 -11.33
CA PRO A 128 3.85 -8.05 -12.48
C PRO A 128 5.14 -8.69 -13.04
N ALA A 129 5.99 -9.24 -12.15
CA ALA A 129 7.23 -9.93 -12.51
C ALA A 129 7.03 -11.13 -13.45
N ASP A 130 5.89 -11.80 -13.41
CA ASP A 130 5.60 -12.97 -14.25
C ASP A 130 5.30 -12.59 -15.71
N MET A 131 5.04 -11.30 -15.98
CA MET A 131 4.87 -10.77 -17.33
C MET A 131 6.20 -10.35 -17.96
N LEU A 132 7.30 -10.36 -17.19
CA LEU A 132 8.62 -10.04 -17.70
C LEU A 132 9.23 -11.22 -18.47
N PRO A 133 10.20 -10.98 -19.36
CA PRO A 133 11.06 -12.04 -19.88
C PRO A 133 11.70 -12.81 -18.72
N GLN A 134 11.75 -14.14 -18.83
CA GLN A 134 12.20 -15.02 -17.75
C GLN A 134 13.57 -14.63 -17.17
N ALA A 135 14.49 -14.15 -18.01
CA ALA A 135 15.80 -13.69 -17.57
C ALA A 135 15.71 -12.51 -16.60
N ASP A 136 14.90 -11.50 -16.91
CA ASP A 136 14.73 -10.32 -16.07
C ASP A 136 13.95 -10.64 -14.80
N ALA A 137 12.93 -11.49 -14.89
CA ALA A 137 12.17 -11.97 -13.74
C ALA A 137 13.09 -12.69 -12.74
N ASN A 138 13.90 -13.63 -13.22
CA ASN A 138 14.86 -14.37 -12.41
C ASN A 138 15.92 -13.45 -11.81
N GLN A 139 16.44 -12.49 -12.58
CA GLN A 139 17.43 -11.54 -12.11
C GLN A 139 16.86 -10.61 -11.03
N LEU A 140 15.63 -10.11 -11.24
CA LEU A 140 14.93 -9.28 -10.27
C LEU A 140 14.65 -10.06 -8.97
N GLN A 141 14.22 -11.31 -9.08
CA GLN A 141 13.98 -12.20 -7.94
C GLN A 141 15.28 -12.47 -7.18
N LEU A 142 16.38 -12.77 -7.87
CA LEU A 142 17.68 -13.02 -7.28
C LEU A 142 18.21 -11.80 -6.51
N LEU A 143 18.27 -10.64 -7.16
CA LEU A 143 18.75 -9.40 -6.54
C LEU A 143 17.91 -9.02 -5.34
N SER A 144 16.59 -9.15 -5.47
CA SER A 144 15.65 -8.91 -4.37
C SER A 144 15.91 -9.87 -3.21
N SER A 145 16.02 -11.18 -3.48
CA SER A 145 16.29 -12.17 -2.43
C SER A 145 17.59 -11.91 -1.68
N GLN A 146 18.67 -11.49 -2.38
CA GLN A 146 19.98 -11.23 -1.80
C GLN A 146 19.98 -10.01 -0.87
N LEU A 147 19.19 -8.99 -1.20
CA LEU A 147 19.00 -7.83 -0.34
C LEU A 147 18.23 -8.24 0.92
N TYR A 148 17.14 -8.98 0.75
CA TYR A 148 16.20 -9.27 1.84
C TYR A 148 16.69 -10.31 2.83
N SER A 149 17.37 -11.36 2.37
CA SER A 149 17.99 -12.37 3.24
C SER A 149 19.26 -11.85 3.92
N GLY A 150 19.73 -10.65 3.55
CA GLY A 150 21.01 -10.12 3.99
C GLY A 150 22.21 -10.93 3.49
N THR A 151 22.03 -11.81 2.50
CA THR A 151 23.12 -12.64 1.96
C THR A 151 24.00 -11.88 0.97
N SER A 152 23.62 -10.66 0.57
CA SER A 152 24.47 -9.84 -0.29
C SER A 152 25.78 -9.49 0.42
N LYS A 153 26.90 -9.77 -0.26
CA LYS A 153 28.25 -9.37 0.18
C LYS A 153 28.45 -7.86 0.14
N ASN A 154 27.70 -7.16 -0.73
CA ASN A 154 27.73 -5.72 -0.85
C ASN A 154 26.31 -5.18 -1.15
N PRO A 155 25.49 -4.95 -0.10
CA PRO A 155 24.09 -4.56 -0.26
C PRO A 155 23.91 -3.31 -1.11
N GLY A 156 24.82 -2.34 -1.02
CA GLY A 156 24.75 -1.10 -1.81
C GLY A 156 24.90 -1.35 -3.32
N LEU A 157 25.81 -2.24 -3.72
CA LEU A 157 25.96 -2.62 -5.13
C LEU A 157 24.75 -3.40 -5.63
N THR A 158 24.28 -4.39 -4.87
CA THR A 158 23.10 -5.18 -5.25
C THR A 158 21.84 -4.31 -5.38
N ALA A 159 21.66 -3.31 -4.51
CA ALA A 159 20.57 -2.34 -4.62
C ALA A 159 20.67 -1.49 -5.88
N SER A 160 21.89 -1.03 -6.21
CA SER A 160 22.15 -0.27 -7.43
C SER A 160 21.89 -1.08 -8.71
N GLU A 161 22.32 -2.34 -8.74
CA GLU A 161 22.06 -3.27 -9.85
C GLU A 161 20.56 -3.50 -10.02
N ARG A 162 19.83 -3.71 -8.91
CA ARG A 162 18.38 -3.86 -8.93
C ARG A 162 17.68 -2.60 -9.45
N GLN A 163 18.10 -1.43 -8.98
CA GLN A 163 17.53 -0.16 -9.41
C GLN A 163 17.76 0.08 -10.91
N THR A 164 18.91 -0.35 -11.42
CA THR A 164 19.23 -0.29 -12.85
C THR A 164 18.31 -1.22 -13.66
N LEU A 165 18.13 -2.47 -13.21
CA LEU A 165 17.21 -3.42 -13.83
C LEU A 165 15.77 -2.89 -13.86
N LEU A 166 15.27 -2.33 -12.74
CA LEU A 166 13.93 -1.75 -12.67
C LEU A 166 13.77 -0.56 -13.63
N LYS A 167 14.79 0.30 -13.77
CA LYS A 167 14.78 1.39 -14.75
C LYS A 167 14.70 0.86 -16.18
N ASP A 168 15.37 -0.24 -16.49
CA ASP A 168 15.36 -0.82 -17.83
C ASP A 168 14.04 -1.54 -18.14
N ILE A 169 13.44 -2.21 -17.16
CA ILE A 169 12.08 -2.77 -17.27
C ILE A 169 11.08 -1.66 -17.61
N ARG A 170 11.15 -0.53 -16.89
CA ARG A 170 10.20 0.60 -17.05
C ARG A 170 10.31 1.35 -18.37
N LYS A 171 11.37 1.15 -19.16
CA LYS A 171 11.48 1.70 -20.51
C LYS A 171 10.67 0.91 -21.54
N ARG A 172 10.13 -0.25 -21.18
CA ARG A 172 9.45 -1.16 -22.10
C ARG A 172 7.96 -0.79 -22.21
N PRO A 173 7.36 -0.86 -23.40
CA PRO A 173 5.93 -0.60 -23.59
C PRO A 173 5.07 -1.48 -22.67
N GLY A 174 4.16 -0.87 -21.91
CA GLY A 174 3.27 -1.55 -20.97
C GLY A 174 3.86 -1.81 -19.57
N PHE A 175 5.13 -1.43 -19.35
CA PHE A 175 5.83 -1.58 -18.06
C PHE A 175 6.25 -0.22 -17.47
N GLU A 176 5.76 0.90 -18.01
CA GLU A 176 6.16 2.26 -17.63
C GLU A 176 6.01 2.53 -16.13
N TYR A 177 4.98 1.92 -15.53
CA TYR A 177 4.66 2.00 -14.10
C TYR A 177 4.93 0.68 -13.37
N PHE A 178 5.84 -0.16 -13.88
CA PHE A 178 6.17 -1.43 -13.24
C PHE A 178 6.65 -1.21 -11.79
N LEU A 179 5.92 -1.78 -10.83
CA LEU A 179 6.13 -1.58 -9.39
C LEU A 179 6.10 -0.09 -8.96
N HIS A 180 5.34 0.75 -9.67
CA HIS A 180 5.04 2.13 -9.27
C HIS A 180 3.53 2.38 -9.29
N PRO A 181 3.02 3.29 -8.43
CA PRO A 181 1.66 3.79 -8.58
C PRO A 181 1.47 4.37 -9.98
N LYS A 182 0.28 4.12 -10.55
CA LYS A 182 -0.13 4.76 -11.80
C LYS A 182 -0.40 6.24 -11.50
N PRO A 183 0.16 7.17 -12.27
CA PRO A 183 -0.10 8.58 -12.06
C PRO A 183 -1.53 8.92 -12.44
N TYR A 184 -2.08 9.94 -11.80
CA TYR A 184 -3.45 10.41 -11.99
C TYR A 184 -3.78 10.69 -13.46
N LYS A 185 -2.81 11.21 -14.23
CA LYS A 185 -2.97 11.46 -15.67
C LYS A 185 -3.31 10.19 -16.46
N ALA A 186 -2.87 9.01 -16.01
CA ALA A 186 -3.27 7.73 -16.59
C ALA A 186 -4.61 7.23 -16.04
N LEU A 187 -4.98 7.62 -14.82
CA LEU A 187 -6.20 7.18 -14.12
C LEU A 187 -7.45 7.98 -14.51
N CYS A 188 -7.30 9.30 -14.72
CA CYS A 188 -8.43 10.20 -15.00
C CYS A 188 -9.19 9.82 -16.28
N GLY A 189 -8.54 9.09 -17.20
CA GLY A 189 -9.20 8.51 -18.38
C GLY A 189 -10.39 7.59 -18.05
N ALA A 190 -10.46 7.02 -16.85
CA ALA A 190 -11.62 6.25 -16.40
C ALA A 190 -12.92 7.09 -16.40
N SER A 191 -12.81 8.42 -16.29
CA SER A 191 -13.94 9.35 -16.33
C SER A 191 -14.36 9.82 -17.73
N GLN A 192 -13.80 9.24 -18.80
CA GLN A 192 -14.13 9.62 -20.18
C GLN A 192 -15.63 9.51 -20.50
N ASN A 193 -16.31 8.50 -19.94
CA ASN A 193 -17.72 8.23 -20.19
C ASN A 193 -18.65 8.67 -19.06
N GLY A 194 -18.14 9.43 -18.09
CA GLY A 194 -18.92 9.96 -16.97
C GLY A 194 -18.10 10.10 -15.69
N PRO A 195 -18.65 10.76 -14.67
CA PRO A 195 -17.94 10.98 -13.41
C PRO A 195 -17.58 9.67 -12.70
N VAL A 196 -16.38 9.63 -12.13
CA VAL A 196 -15.94 8.56 -11.23
C VAL A 196 -15.99 9.10 -9.80
N VAL A 197 -16.73 8.41 -8.93
CA VAL A 197 -16.84 8.76 -7.50
C VAL A 197 -16.09 7.74 -6.69
N ILE A 198 -15.09 8.19 -5.93
CA ILE A 198 -14.28 7.38 -5.04
C ILE A 198 -14.70 7.71 -3.61
N LEU A 199 -15.02 6.68 -2.82
CA LEU A 199 -15.45 6.83 -1.44
C LEU A 199 -14.33 6.35 -0.51
N ASN A 200 -13.97 7.18 0.45
CA ASN A 200 -13.04 6.83 1.52
C ASN A 200 -13.77 6.82 2.86
N SER A 201 -13.53 5.80 3.67
CA SER A 201 -14.10 5.68 5.01
C SER A 201 -12.99 5.53 6.03
N HIS A 202 -12.85 6.52 6.90
CA HIS A 202 -11.85 6.51 7.97
C HIS A 202 -12.49 6.91 9.32
N SER A 203 -11.81 6.59 10.43
CA SER A 203 -12.28 6.93 11.78
C SER A 203 -12.30 8.45 12.03
N ALA A 204 -11.40 9.19 11.38
CA ALA A 204 -11.31 10.65 11.48
C ALA A 204 -12.42 11.37 10.69
N HIS A 205 -12.59 11.01 9.41
CA HIS A 205 -13.64 11.53 8.55
C HIS A 205 -13.90 10.56 7.37
N CYS A 206 -15.06 10.69 6.74
CA CYS A 206 -15.40 10.00 5.51
C CYS A 206 -15.52 11.02 4.37
N ASP A 207 -15.11 10.63 3.17
CA ASP A 207 -14.98 11.55 2.04
C ASP A 207 -15.44 10.90 0.74
N ALA A 208 -15.91 11.75 -0.17
CA ALA A 208 -16.00 11.44 -1.58
C ALA A 208 -14.99 12.29 -2.37
N ILE A 209 -14.28 11.66 -3.30
CA ILE A 209 -13.44 12.35 -4.29
C ILE A 209 -14.02 12.05 -5.67
N ILE A 210 -14.33 13.08 -6.43
CA ILE A 210 -15.01 12.99 -7.72
C ILE A 210 -14.06 13.43 -8.82
N ILE A 211 -13.88 12.56 -9.82
CA ILE A 211 -13.25 12.89 -11.10
C ILE A 211 -14.39 13.14 -12.09
N LEU A 212 -14.67 14.40 -12.42
CA LEU A 212 -15.77 14.74 -13.33
C LEU A 212 -15.48 14.36 -14.78
N ASN A 213 -14.27 14.66 -15.25
CA ASN A 213 -13.79 14.30 -16.58
C ASN A 213 -12.24 14.25 -16.59
N PRO A 214 -11.59 13.73 -17.66
CA PRO A 214 -10.15 13.52 -17.69
C PRO A 214 -9.30 14.80 -17.65
N THR A 215 -9.90 15.98 -17.82
CA THR A 215 -9.22 17.28 -17.91
C THR A 215 -9.42 18.17 -16.68
N SER A 216 -10.36 17.82 -15.80
CA SER A 216 -10.65 18.57 -14.58
C SER A 216 -9.85 18.05 -13.40
N ASP A 217 -9.48 18.93 -12.49
CA ASP A 217 -8.95 18.53 -11.18
C ASP A 217 -10.02 17.77 -10.37
N PRO A 218 -9.61 16.83 -9.50
CA PRO A 218 -10.54 16.14 -8.62
C PRO A 218 -11.25 17.08 -7.65
N ILE A 219 -12.52 16.80 -7.38
CA ILE A 219 -13.35 17.53 -6.43
C ILE A 219 -13.51 16.71 -5.16
N HIS A 220 -13.23 17.30 -4.01
CA HIS A 220 -13.48 16.70 -2.71
C HIS A 220 -14.85 17.12 -2.16
N ILE A 221 -15.55 16.16 -1.57
CA ILE A 221 -16.81 16.36 -0.86
C ILE A 221 -16.71 15.65 0.49
N PRO A 222 -16.69 16.38 1.62
CA PRO A 222 -16.73 15.75 2.94
C PRO A 222 -18.10 15.10 3.19
N LEU A 223 -18.13 13.98 3.90
CA LEU A 223 -19.34 13.25 4.28
C LEU A 223 -19.51 13.26 5.81
N PRO A 224 -19.88 14.40 6.42
CA PRO A 224 -19.85 14.58 7.88
C PRO A 224 -20.83 13.70 8.66
N ASP A 225 -21.90 13.25 8.00
CA ASP A 225 -22.94 12.41 8.59
C ASP A 225 -22.68 10.91 8.35
N VAL A 226 -21.52 10.56 7.77
CA VAL A 226 -21.11 9.18 7.52
C VAL A 226 -19.99 8.80 8.49
N TYR A 227 -20.24 7.75 9.27
CA TYR A 227 -19.31 7.27 10.28
C TYR A 227 -18.87 5.84 9.96
N LEU A 228 -17.58 5.55 10.13
CA LEU A 228 -17.01 4.22 9.87
C LEU A 228 -17.73 3.10 10.63
N GLU A 229 -18.09 3.34 11.90
CA GLU A 229 -18.81 2.35 12.72
C GLU A 229 -20.23 2.08 12.20
N SER A 230 -20.89 3.12 11.66
CA SER A 230 -22.17 2.95 10.98
C SER A 230 -22.00 2.12 9.71
N LEU A 231 -21.00 2.41 8.87
CA LEU A 231 -20.72 1.64 7.66
C LEU A 231 -20.40 0.16 7.95
N LYS A 232 -19.61 -0.12 8.99
CA LYS A 232 -19.35 -1.49 9.46
C LYS A 232 -20.64 -2.19 9.90
N SER A 233 -21.48 -1.52 10.68
CA SER A 233 -22.76 -2.07 11.12
C SER A 233 -23.68 -2.40 9.93
N HIS A 234 -23.79 -1.49 8.95
CA HIS A 234 -24.56 -1.73 7.72
C HIS A 234 -23.98 -2.88 6.88
N ARG A 235 -22.64 -2.97 6.76
CA ARG A 235 -21.95 -4.09 6.11
C ARG A 235 -22.31 -5.42 6.77
N ASP A 236 -22.31 -5.47 8.10
CA ASP A 236 -22.56 -6.71 8.84
C ASP A 236 -24.02 -7.16 8.68
N ILE A 237 -24.98 -6.23 8.74
CA ILE A 237 -26.39 -6.49 8.42
C ILE A 237 -26.53 -7.01 6.98
N LEU A 238 -25.86 -6.37 6.02
CA LEU A 238 -25.90 -6.80 4.62
C LEU A 238 -25.31 -8.21 4.45
N LYS A 239 -24.20 -8.50 5.13
CA LYS A 239 -23.60 -9.84 5.13
C LYS A 239 -24.58 -10.88 5.68
N GLU A 240 -25.25 -10.62 6.81
CA GLU A 240 -26.27 -11.51 7.38
C GLU A 240 -27.41 -11.79 6.40
N VAL A 241 -27.95 -10.75 5.76
CA VAL A 241 -29.05 -10.90 4.78
C VAL A 241 -28.62 -11.70 3.55
N ILE A 242 -27.40 -11.49 3.06
CA ILE A 242 -26.85 -12.21 1.91
C ILE A 242 -26.64 -13.69 2.25
N HIS A 243 -26.08 -14.00 3.42
CA HIS A 243 -25.90 -15.38 3.89
C HIS A 243 -27.24 -16.08 4.13
N GLY A 244 -28.22 -15.39 4.74
CA GLY A 244 -29.56 -15.92 4.99
C GLY A 244 -30.36 -16.23 3.72
N ARG A 245 -29.97 -15.67 2.57
CA ARG A 245 -30.58 -15.93 1.25
C ARG A 245 -29.80 -16.93 0.38
N GLY A 246 -28.73 -17.53 0.91
CA GLY A 246 -27.93 -18.52 0.18
C GLY A 246 -27.16 -17.95 -1.02
N ILE A 247 -26.99 -16.63 -1.12
CA ILE A 247 -26.19 -15.99 -2.16
C ILE A 247 -24.74 -16.03 -1.67
N ILE A 248 -23.99 -17.05 -2.09
CA ILE A 248 -22.63 -17.33 -1.62
C ILE A 248 -21.69 -16.14 -1.91
N MET A 249 -21.21 -15.49 -0.85
CA MET A 249 -20.02 -14.64 -0.88
C MET A 249 -18.79 -15.55 -0.68
N ARG A 250 -17.77 -15.44 -1.55
CA ARG A 250 -16.55 -16.25 -1.59
C ARG A 250 -15.64 -16.16 -0.34
N GLU A 251 -16.08 -15.58 0.77
CA GLU A 251 -15.25 -15.46 1.98
C GLU A 251 -15.09 -16.79 2.75
N GLN A 252 -15.96 -17.79 2.54
CA GLN A 252 -15.95 -19.02 3.36
C GLN A 252 -15.12 -20.21 2.85
N GLU A 253 -14.52 -20.16 1.66
CA GLU A 253 -13.64 -21.26 1.21
C GLU A 253 -12.22 -21.20 1.81
N PHE A 254 -11.78 -20.06 2.35
CA PHE A 254 -10.45 -19.94 2.95
C PHE A 254 -10.37 -20.39 4.42
N ALA A 255 -11.49 -20.42 5.15
CA ALA A 255 -11.51 -20.89 6.54
C ALA A 255 -11.66 -22.43 6.66
N ARG A 256 -12.03 -23.13 5.58
CA ARG A 256 -12.29 -24.59 5.61
C ARG A 256 -11.08 -25.46 5.24
N LEU A 257 -10.00 -24.88 4.72
CA LEU A 257 -8.78 -25.62 4.42
C LEU A 257 -7.84 -25.81 5.64
N ASP A 258 -8.11 -25.13 6.76
CA ASP A 258 -7.31 -25.21 7.98
C ASP A 258 -7.82 -26.22 9.04
N TYR A 259 -8.88 -26.99 8.76
CA TYR A 259 -9.42 -27.97 9.72
C TYR A 259 -9.44 -29.43 9.25
N SER A 260 -8.81 -29.76 8.12
CA SER A 260 -8.78 -31.13 7.58
C SER A 260 -7.40 -31.76 7.42
N ARG A 261 -6.37 -31.24 8.13
CA ARG A 261 -5.03 -31.86 8.18
C ARG A 261 -4.50 -32.17 9.58
N GLU A 262 -5.38 -32.26 10.58
CA GLU A 262 -5.09 -32.94 11.85
C GLU A 262 -6.07 -34.10 12.07
N ALA A 263 -6.01 -35.10 11.20
CA ALA A 263 -6.53 -36.45 11.46
C ALA A 263 -6.01 -37.41 10.36
N CYS A 264 -4.74 -37.80 10.45
CA CYS A 264 -4.26 -39.14 10.13
C CYS A 264 -2.83 -39.34 10.61
#